data_AF-A0A1C5NJ78-F1
#
_entry.id   AF-A0A1C5NJ78-F1
#
_cell.length_a   1.000
_cell.length_b   1.000
_cell.length_c   1.000
_cell.angle_alpha   90.00
_cell.angle_beta   90.00
_cell.angle_gamma   90.00
#
_symmetry.space_group_name_H-M   'P 1'
#
loop_
_entity.id
_entity.type
_entity.pdbx_description
1 polymer ?
#
loop_
_entity_poly.entity_id
_entity_poly.type
_entity_poly.pdbx_seq_one_letter_code
_entity_poly.pdbx_strand_id
1 'polypeptide(L)'
;MEKLIAMVICTILVVALVGCSTSKDGNYPATIMVNGTNFYSTNNAVAVEVDDSVIQYTTSYAENGVPKKDGEANFNKDTGTPYAILEDGMVVVLIDNEWIEFQSKVSRKVLV
;
A
#
# COMPACT_ATOMS: atom_id res chain seq x y z
N MET A 1 34.40 -37.88 -7.22
CA MET A 1 33.03 -37.31 -7.21
C MET A 1 33.06 -35.80 -7.50
N GLU A 2 33.90 -35.35 -8.43
CA GLU A 2 34.21 -33.91 -8.58
C GLU A 2 33.53 -33.28 -9.81
N LYS A 3 33.07 -34.10 -10.75
CA LYS A 3 32.43 -33.64 -12.01
C LYS A 3 30.91 -33.47 -11.91
N LEU A 4 30.29 -34.01 -10.86
CA LEU A 4 28.85 -33.90 -10.61
C LEU A 4 28.48 -32.60 -9.86
N ILE A 5 29.42 -32.03 -9.11
CA ILE A 5 29.17 -30.81 -8.31
C ILE A 5 29.13 -29.57 -9.21
N ALA A 6 29.98 -29.51 -10.25
CA ALA A 6 30.02 -28.37 -11.18
C ALA A 6 28.77 -28.23 -12.05
N MET A 7 28.10 -29.33 -12.39
CA MET A 7 26.94 -29.33 -13.31
C MET A 7 25.64 -28.90 -12.62
N VAL A 8 25.51 -29.14 -11.31
CA VAL A 8 24.35 -28.71 -10.50
C VAL A 8 24.44 -27.22 -10.15
N ILE A 9 25.65 -26.67 -10.02
CA ILE A 9 25.85 -25.24 -9.73
C ILE A 9 25.51 -24.37 -10.96
N CYS A 10 25.81 -24.84 -12.18
CA CYS A 10 25.51 -24.07 -13.41
C CYS A 10 24.01 -23.95 -13.72
N THR A 11 23.17 -24.88 -13.25
CA THR A 11 21.72 -24.86 -13.54
C THR A 11 20.93 -23.96 -12.58
N ILE A 12 21.47 -23.69 -11.39
CA ILE A 12 20.82 -22.81 -10.40
C ILE A 12 21.00 -21.32 -10.76
N LEU A 13 22.01 -20.97 -11.56
CA LEU A 13 22.30 -19.58 -11.95
C LEU A 13 21.34 -18.98 -12.99
N VAL A 14 20.56 -19.80 -13.72
CA VAL A 14 19.77 -19.31 -14.87
C VAL A 14 18.33 -18.91 -14.49
N VAL A 15 17.86 -19.21 -13.27
CA VAL A 15 16.46 -18.92 -12.86
C VAL A 15 16.31 -17.57 -12.15
N ALA A 16 17.40 -16.83 -11.90
CA ALA A 16 17.36 -15.58 -11.15
C ALA A 16 17.01 -14.32 -11.96
N LEU A 17 16.71 -14.43 -13.27
CA LEU A 17 16.63 -13.26 -14.17
C LEU A 17 15.24 -12.96 -14.76
N VAL A 18 14.16 -13.51 -14.21
CA VAL A 18 12.79 -13.09 -14.58
C VAL A 18 12.16 -12.32 -13.44
N GLY A 19 12.45 -11.03 -13.41
CA GLY A 19 11.89 -10.07 -12.48
C GLY A 19 12.39 -8.67 -12.78
N CYS A 20 12.35 -8.26 -14.05
CA CYS A 20 12.53 -6.84 -14.40
C CYS A 20 11.27 -6.10 -13.93
N SER A 21 11.22 -5.76 -12.65
CA SER A 21 10.30 -4.77 -12.13
C SER A 21 10.74 -3.43 -12.70
N THR A 22 10.14 -3.03 -13.81
CA THR A 22 10.20 -1.63 -14.23
C THR A 22 9.45 -0.83 -13.16
N SER A 23 10.16 -0.36 -12.13
CA SER A 23 9.66 0.63 -11.19
C SER A 23 9.26 1.84 -12.02
N LYS A 24 7.95 2.00 -12.23
CA LYS A 24 7.42 3.23 -12.80
C LYS A 24 7.47 4.21 -11.64
N ASP A 25 8.54 4.99 -11.57
CA ASP A 25 8.68 6.12 -10.65
C ASP A 25 7.68 7.21 -11.05
N GLY A 26 6.39 6.93 -10.86
CA GLY A 26 5.38 7.96 -10.84
C GLY A 26 5.43 8.64 -9.50
N ASN A 27 5.37 9.97 -9.50
CA ASN A 27 5.14 10.75 -8.29
C ASN A 27 3.67 10.55 -7.87
N TYR A 28 3.37 9.39 -7.29
CA TYR A 28 2.05 9.07 -6.77
C TYR A 28 1.92 9.62 -5.36
N PRO A 29 0.86 10.39 -5.03
CA PRO A 29 0.58 10.73 -3.64
C PRO A 29 0.42 9.45 -2.81
N ALA A 30 0.69 9.53 -1.51
CA ALA A 30 0.41 8.43 -0.58
C ALA A 30 -1.05 7.99 -0.73
N THR A 31 -1.27 6.70 -1.00
CA THR A 31 -2.56 6.12 -1.36
C THR A 31 -2.74 4.76 -0.67
N ILE A 32 -3.95 4.50 -0.18
CA ILE A 32 -4.40 3.19 0.31
C ILE A 32 -5.72 2.81 -0.39
N MET A 33 -5.91 1.53 -0.71
CA MET A 33 -7.21 1.03 -1.14
C MET A 33 -7.98 0.44 0.05
N VAL A 34 -9.20 0.92 0.24
CA VAL A 34 -10.12 0.49 1.29
C VAL A 34 -11.50 0.29 0.68
N ASN A 35 -12.09 -0.89 0.88
CA ASN A 35 -13.39 -1.28 0.35
C ASN A 35 -13.54 -0.98 -1.17
N GLY A 36 -12.53 -1.33 -1.96
CA GLY A 36 -12.47 -1.12 -3.40
C GLY A 36 -12.26 0.33 -3.85
N THR A 37 -12.06 1.27 -2.92
CA THR A 37 -11.88 2.70 -3.21
C THR A 37 -10.47 3.13 -2.87
N ASN A 38 -9.81 3.85 -3.78
CA ASN A 38 -8.52 4.48 -3.50
C ASN A 38 -8.74 5.81 -2.75
N PHE A 39 -8.12 5.91 -1.58
CA PHE A 39 -8.05 7.13 -0.79
C PHE A 39 -6.63 7.68 -0.84
N TYR A 40 -6.51 9.00 -0.97
CA TYR A 40 -5.25 9.71 -1.17
C TYR A 40 -5.00 10.63 0.02
N SER A 41 -3.76 10.64 0.53
CA SER A 41 -3.37 11.54 1.61
C SER A 41 -3.70 12.99 1.26
N THR A 42 -4.34 13.69 2.20
CA THR A 42 -4.52 15.15 2.15
C THR A 42 -3.31 15.88 2.73
N ASN A 43 -2.38 15.15 3.38
CA ASN A 43 -1.32 15.66 4.25
C ASN A 43 -1.83 16.50 5.44
N ASN A 44 -3.12 16.39 5.77
CA ASN A 44 -3.72 17.05 6.92
C ASN A 44 -3.75 16.09 8.11
N ALA A 45 -3.04 16.45 9.18
CA ALA A 45 -3.17 15.75 10.45
C ALA A 45 -4.51 16.13 11.11
N VAL A 46 -5.21 15.13 11.63
CA VAL A 46 -6.49 15.30 12.33
C VAL A 46 -6.34 14.83 13.78
N ALA A 47 -6.81 15.65 14.71
CA ALA A 47 -6.82 15.32 16.13
C ALA A 47 -8.05 14.44 16.45
N VAL A 48 -7.96 13.16 16.08
CA VAL A 48 -8.99 12.15 16.35
C VAL A 48 -8.43 11.05 17.24
N GLU A 49 -9.21 10.67 18.24
CA GLU A 49 -8.95 9.47 19.05
C GLU A 49 -9.61 8.28 18.34
N VAL A 50 -8.81 7.27 17.97
CA VAL A 50 -9.27 6.07 17.28
C VAL A 50 -9.27 4.91 18.27
N ASP A 51 -10.39 4.22 18.39
CA ASP A 51 -10.50 3.01 19.22
C ASP A 51 -9.65 1.88 18.61
N ASP A 52 -8.82 1.24 19.43
CA ASP A 52 -7.93 0.15 18.99
C ASP A 52 -8.69 -1.00 18.30
N SER A 53 -9.96 -1.24 18.65
CA SER A 53 -10.78 -2.30 18.07
C SER A 53 -11.16 -2.08 16.61
N VAL A 54 -11.11 -0.83 16.13
CA VAL A 54 -11.42 -0.49 14.72
C VAL A 54 -10.16 -0.31 13.86
N ILE A 55 -8.97 -0.35 14.48
CA ILE A 55 -7.70 -0.24 13.78
C ILE A 55 -7.46 -1.49 12.92
N GLN A 56 -7.17 -1.23 11.65
CA GLN A 56 -6.75 -2.20 10.66
C GLN A 56 -5.29 -1.92 10.24
N TYR A 57 -4.71 -2.83 9.46
CA TYR A 57 -3.30 -2.77 9.08
C TYR A 57 -3.12 -3.00 7.58
N THR A 58 -2.24 -2.22 6.94
CA THR A 58 -1.91 -2.45 5.53
C THR A 58 -1.30 -3.84 5.35
N THR A 59 -1.68 -4.52 4.27
CA THR A 59 -1.38 -5.94 4.04
C THR A 59 -0.37 -6.17 2.92
N SER A 60 -0.14 -5.18 2.06
CA SER A 60 0.87 -5.26 1.00
C SER A 60 1.24 -3.90 0.41
N TYR A 61 2.31 -3.89 -0.38
CA TYR A 61 2.81 -2.70 -1.07
C TYR A 61 2.49 -2.70 -2.58
N ALA A 62 2.05 -1.54 -3.08
CA ALA A 62 1.76 -1.31 -4.50
C ALA A 62 3.03 -0.99 -5.31
N GLU A 63 3.62 -2.01 -5.93
CA GLU A 63 4.85 -1.87 -6.76
C GLU A 63 4.71 -0.92 -7.96
N ASN A 64 3.49 -0.72 -8.45
CA ASN A 64 3.19 0.11 -9.63
C ASN A 64 2.46 1.42 -9.27
N GLY A 65 2.62 1.89 -8.04
CA GLY A 65 2.20 3.22 -7.61
C GLY A 65 0.78 3.34 -7.09
N VAL A 66 -0.24 2.88 -7.83
CA VAL A 66 -1.64 2.95 -7.38
C VAL A 66 -2.09 1.59 -6.85
N PRO A 67 -2.56 1.50 -5.58
CA PRO A 67 -3.14 0.28 -5.03
C PRO A 67 -4.32 -0.28 -5.82
N LYS A 68 -4.46 -1.60 -5.81
CA LYS A 68 -5.46 -2.37 -6.59
C LYS A 68 -6.25 -3.40 -5.77
N LYS A 69 -5.92 -3.60 -4.49
CA LYS A 69 -6.63 -4.49 -3.58
C LYS A 69 -6.73 -3.88 -2.18
N ASP A 70 -7.75 -4.27 -1.44
CA ASP A 70 -7.97 -3.74 -0.09
C ASP A 70 -6.79 -4.02 0.84
N GLY A 71 -6.42 -2.99 1.62
CA GLY A 71 -5.24 -3.00 2.50
C GLY A 71 -3.91 -2.81 1.77
N GLU A 72 -3.88 -2.70 0.44
CA GLU A 72 -2.66 -2.35 -0.30
C GLU A 72 -2.39 -0.83 -0.25
N ALA A 73 -1.12 -0.46 -0.04
CA ALA A 73 -0.68 0.92 0.09
C ALA A 73 0.62 1.18 -0.70
N ASN A 74 0.93 2.44 -1.02
CA ASN A 74 2.13 2.82 -1.78
C ASN A 74 3.18 3.64 -0.99
N PHE A 75 2.99 3.80 0.32
CA PHE A 75 3.80 4.70 1.15
C PHE A 75 4.70 3.98 2.17
N ASN A 76 4.44 2.70 2.47
CA ASN A 76 5.28 1.90 3.36
C ASN A 76 5.43 0.48 2.81
N LYS A 77 6.67 0.10 2.47
CA LYS A 77 7.00 -1.24 1.92
C LYS A 77 6.94 -2.34 2.97
N ASP A 78 7.18 -2.01 4.24
CA ASP A 78 7.21 -2.98 5.33
C ASP A 78 5.80 -3.45 5.74
N THR A 79 4.75 -2.85 5.17
CA THR A 79 3.34 -3.11 5.50
C THR A 79 3.04 -2.85 6.98
N GLY A 80 1.86 -3.22 7.47
CA GLY A 80 1.51 -3.08 8.88
C GLY A 80 1.29 -1.64 9.34
N THR A 81 1.14 -0.68 8.43
CA THR A 81 0.78 0.70 8.82
C THR A 81 -0.66 0.71 9.33
N PRO A 82 -0.94 1.24 10.53
CA PRO A 82 -2.29 1.35 11.06
C PRO A 82 -3.17 2.29 10.24
N TYR A 83 -4.41 1.90 10.00
CA TYR A 83 -5.44 2.76 9.42
C TYR A 83 -6.81 2.45 10.03
N ALA A 84 -7.73 3.40 9.96
CA ALA A 84 -9.10 3.23 10.42
C ALA A 84 -10.10 3.90 9.47
N ILE A 85 -11.34 3.41 9.51
CA ILE A 85 -12.50 4.01 8.85
C ILE A 85 -13.41 4.52 9.96
N LEU A 86 -13.61 5.83 10.04
CA LEU A 86 -14.45 6.46 11.05
C LEU A 86 -15.94 6.36 10.67
N GLU A 87 -16.83 6.68 11.61
CA GLU A 87 -18.29 6.53 11.44
C GLU A 87 -18.86 7.33 10.26
N ASP A 88 -18.25 8.46 9.91
CA ASP A 88 -18.63 9.31 8.78
C ASP A 88 -18.01 8.87 7.43
N GLY A 89 -17.26 7.77 7.43
CA GLY A 89 -16.55 7.25 6.27
C GLY A 89 -15.20 7.91 6.01
N MET A 90 -14.72 8.79 6.90
CA MET A 90 -13.37 9.32 6.83
C MET A 90 -12.35 8.20 7.02
N VAL A 91 -11.35 8.15 6.15
CA VAL A 91 -10.23 7.23 6.27
C VAL A 91 -9.04 7.97 6.86
N VAL A 92 -8.46 7.43 7.91
CA VAL A 92 -7.25 7.98 8.54
C VAL A 92 -6.15 6.92 8.57
N VAL A 93 -4.90 7.36 8.38
CA VAL A 93 -3.70 6.51 8.39
C VAL A 93 -2.69 7.07 9.39
N LEU A 94 -2.12 6.23 10.24
CA LEU A 94 -1.13 6.64 11.23
C LEU A 94 0.24 6.78 10.55
N ILE A 95 0.74 8.01 10.46
CA ILE A 95 2.03 8.35 9.85
C ILE A 95 2.74 9.30 10.80
N ASP A 96 4.01 9.02 11.11
CA ASP A 96 4.81 9.85 12.03
C ASP A 96 4.13 10.12 13.40
N ASN A 97 3.37 9.14 13.90
CA ASN A 97 2.54 9.19 15.11
C ASN A 97 1.35 10.18 15.06
N GLU A 98 0.97 10.62 13.86
CA GLU A 98 -0.22 11.46 13.64
C GLU A 98 -1.24 10.73 12.75
N TRP A 99 -2.53 10.91 13.03
CA TRP A 99 -3.59 10.43 12.15
C TRP A 99 -3.73 11.41 10.98
N ILE A 100 -3.37 10.95 9.79
CA ILE A 100 -3.48 11.75 8.56
C ILE A 100 -4.77 11.39 7.84
N GLU A 101 -5.53 12.40 7.44
CA GLU A 101 -6.75 12.22 6.65
C GLU A 101 -6.43 11.78 5.22
N PHE A 102 -7.19 10.80 4.73
CA PHE A 102 -7.13 10.32 3.37
C PHE A 102 -8.52 10.47 2.71
N GLN A 103 -8.56 11.09 1.53
CA GLN A 103 -9.80 11.36 0.81
C GLN A 103 -9.83 10.63 -0.54
N SER A 104 -10.99 10.09 -0.88
CA SER A 104 -11.20 9.53 -2.21
C SER A 104 -11.46 10.64 -3.22
N LYS A 105 -11.02 10.44 -4.47
CA LYS A 105 -11.27 11.40 -5.57
C LYS A 105 -12.70 11.34 -6.11
N VAL A 106 -13.65 10.77 -5.38
CA VAL A 106 -14.99 10.50 -5.91
C VAL A 106 -15.59 11.80 -6.41
N SER A 107 -15.71 11.92 -7.74
CA SER A 107 -16.59 12.89 -8.37
C SER A 107 -17.97 12.62 -7.78
N ARG A 108 -18.51 13.56 -6.99
CA ARG A 108 -19.93 13.53 -6.66
C ARG A 108 -20.68 13.46 -7.98
N LYS A 109 -21.16 12.28 -8.37
CA LYS A 109 -22.27 12.23 -9.31
C LYS A 109 -23.43 12.82 -8.55
N VAL A 110 -23.64 14.12 -8.75
CA VAL A 110 -24.92 14.74 -8.44
C VAL A 110 -25.93 13.93 -9.26
N LEU A 111 -26.73 13.10 -8.59
CA LEU A 111 -27.97 12.64 -9.17
C LEU A 111 -28.84 13.90 -9.30
N VAL A 112 -28.89 14.46 -10.51
CA VAL A 112 -29.93 15.39 -10.95
C VAL A 112 -31.10 14.59 -11.48
#